data_AF-A0AAV8T8Y4-F1
#
_entry.id   AF-A0AAV8T8Y4-F1
#
_cell.length_a   1.000
_cell.length_b   1.000
_cell.length_c   1.000
_cell.angle_alpha   90.00
_cell.angle_beta   90.00
_cell.angle_gamma   90.00
#
_symmetry.space_group_name_H-M   'P 1'
#
loop_
_entity.id
_entity.type
_entity.pdbx_description
1 polymer ?
#
loop_
_entity_poly.entity_id
_entity_poly.type
_entity_poly.pdbx_seq_one_letter_code
_entity_poly.pdbx_strand_id
1 'polypeptide(L)'
;MGASYPGPPIVISVKSTVRCLRSPNAARMILLGYDHNIQEADVIERLQLQYKKDLLKVVDIVLSHQGVRSKNKLILRLMEQLVYPNPAAYRDKLIRFSQLNRTSYSELALKASQLLEQTKLSELRSTIARTLSELEMFTEDGEHMDTPINERMEDLVNAPLAVEDALVSLFDHSDHTLQRRPYLVKGSVRMQWHRSGLIASWEFLEEHLERKGGSEDVLETTHNLQEAVPSGSAESVIFGNMMHIALVGINNQMSLLQDSGDDDQAQERIERLAEILKGQEVGSSLRTAGVGVISCIIQRDEGRAPMGHSFHWTAEKLYYEEEPLLRHLEPPLSIYLEPDKLKGYENIKYTPSRDRQWHLYTVVDKPVPIQRMFLKTLVRQSTNEGFAAYQGLRMEATRLQSATSFTSRSILRSLVAAMEEVELNSHNATVKSDHAHMYLCILHEQRIDDLVPYTKRVEIDADQEEAAVHSILEEQAREIHASVGVRMHRLGVCEWEVRLWMASSGQANGAWRVIVTNVTGHTCVVHVSYPIR
;
A
#
# COMPACT_ATOMS: atom_id res chain seq x y z
N MET A 1 15.25 -44.56 18.69
CA MET A 1 14.76 -45.15 17.42
C MET A 1 13.33 -44.68 17.21
N GLY A 2 13.06 -44.06 16.06
CA GLY A 2 11.73 -43.56 15.70
C GLY A 2 11.77 -42.19 15.03
N ALA A 3 12.56 -42.04 13.96
CA ALA A 3 12.53 -40.84 13.13
C ALA A 3 11.24 -40.87 12.27
N SER A 4 10.28 -40.01 12.59
CA SER A 4 9.13 -39.74 11.71
C SER A 4 9.59 -38.83 10.58
N TYR A 5 9.90 -39.42 9.43
CA TYR A 5 10.11 -38.69 8.19
C TYR A 5 8.84 -37.91 7.82
N PRO A 6 8.94 -36.65 7.35
CA PRO A 6 7.83 -36.02 6.67
C PRO A 6 7.53 -36.87 5.42
N GLY A 7 6.28 -37.32 5.31
CA GLY A 7 5.83 -38.08 4.15
C GLY A 7 6.12 -37.33 2.85
N PRO A 8 6.30 -38.06 1.72
CA PRO A 8 6.61 -37.42 0.45
C PRO A 8 5.54 -36.40 0.08
N PRO A 9 5.89 -35.31 -0.63
CA PRO A 9 4.91 -34.37 -1.15
C PRO A 9 3.86 -35.15 -1.96
N ILE A 10 2.58 -34.88 -1.72
CA ILE A 10 1.50 -35.41 -2.55
C ILE A 10 1.75 -34.88 -3.96
N VAL A 11 2.35 -35.71 -4.80
CA VAL A 11 2.45 -35.46 -6.22
C VAL A 11 1.03 -35.56 -6.74
N ILE A 12 0.42 -34.41 -7.03
CA ILE A 12 -0.80 -34.32 -7.81
C ILE A 12 -0.45 -34.81 -9.23
N SER A 13 -0.41 -36.12 -9.40
CA SER A 13 -0.49 -36.77 -10.71
C SER A 13 -1.95 -37.14 -10.91
N VAL A 14 -2.74 -36.18 -11.36
CA VAL A 14 -4.07 -36.48 -11.91
C VAL A 14 -3.85 -37.29 -13.20
N LYS A 15 -3.78 -38.63 -13.08
CA LYS A 15 -4.04 -39.54 -14.21
C LYS A 15 -5.55 -39.58 -14.45
N SER A 16 -6.14 -38.42 -14.73
CA SER A 16 -7.38 -38.35 -15.48
C SER A 16 -6.98 -38.41 -16.95
N THR A 17 -7.70 -39.17 -17.76
CA THR A 17 -7.65 -39.14 -19.22
C THR A 17 -8.07 -37.75 -19.70
N VAL A 18 -7.18 -36.77 -19.52
CA VAL A 18 -7.38 -35.34 -19.78
C VAL A 18 -6.05 -34.87 -20.37
N ARG A 19 -5.94 -34.96 -21.69
CA ARG A 19 -4.83 -34.37 -22.47
C ARG A 19 -4.66 -32.86 -22.24
N CYS A 20 -5.61 -32.19 -21.57
CA CYS A 20 -5.69 -30.73 -21.46
C CYS A 20 -4.78 -30.06 -20.41
N LEU A 21 -4.23 -30.76 -19.41
CA LEU A 21 -3.45 -30.12 -18.33
C LEU A 21 -1.93 -30.11 -18.55
N ARG A 22 -1.43 -30.71 -19.63
CA ARG A 22 0.02 -30.88 -19.90
C ARG A 22 0.65 -29.83 -20.81
N SER A 23 -0.10 -28.83 -21.27
CA SER A 23 0.46 -27.83 -22.18
C SER A 23 0.97 -26.61 -21.41
N PRO A 24 2.30 -26.41 -21.26
CA PRO A 24 2.86 -25.11 -20.86
C PRO A 24 2.42 -23.96 -21.79
N ASN A 25 1.76 -24.26 -22.92
CA ASN A 25 1.25 -23.27 -23.87
C ASN A 25 -0.12 -22.68 -23.50
N ALA A 26 -0.92 -23.28 -22.62
CA ALA A 26 -2.14 -22.63 -22.13
C ALA A 26 -1.81 -21.44 -21.20
N ALA A 27 -0.80 -21.61 -20.34
CA ALA A 27 -0.21 -20.51 -19.57
C ALA A 27 0.49 -19.48 -20.48
N ARG A 28 1.02 -19.90 -21.62
CA ARG A 28 1.59 -19.01 -22.63
C ARG A 28 0.52 -18.24 -23.41
N MET A 29 -0.67 -18.80 -23.62
CA MET A 29 -1.85 -18.09 -24.15
C MET A 29 -2.34 -17.01 -23.18
N ILE A 30 -2.29 -17.31 -21.88
CA ILE A 30 -2.53 -16.38 -20.78
C ILE A 30 -1.50 -15.24 -20.78
N LEU A 31 -0.22 -15.56 -20.96
CA LEU A 31 0.87 -14.58 -21.06
C LEU A 31 0.85 -13.77 -22.37
N LEU A 32 0.38 -14.34 -23.49
CA LEU A 32 0.18 -13.60 -24.74
C LEU A 32 -1.11 -12.75 -24.74
N GLY A 33 -2.00 -13.00 -23.78
CA GLY A 33 -3.22 -12.21 -23.53
C GLY A 33 -3.03 -11.01 -22.60
N TYR A 34 -1.77 -10.64 -22.31
CA TYR A 34 -1.40 -9.47 -21.49
C TYR A 34 -1.76 -8.13 -22.13
N ASP A 35 -2.13 -8.11 -23.41
CA ASP A 35 -2.57 -6.90 -24.08
C ASP A 35 -4.09 -6.73 -23.94
N HIS A 36 -4.48 -5.70 -23.21
CA HIS A 36 -5.87 -5.38 -22.81
C HIS A 36 -6.84 -5.06 -23.97
N ASN A 37 -6.39 -5.18 -25.23
CA ASN A 37 -7.13 -4.86 -26.46
C ASN A 37 -7.17 -5.99 -27.50
N ILE A 38 -6.64 -7.17 -27.21
CA ILE A 38 -6.61 -8.26 -28.17
C ILE A 38 -7.94 -9.02 -28.19
N GLN A 39 -8.59 -9.09 -29.36
CA GLN A 39 -9.77 -9.94 -29.58
C GLN A 39 -9.37 -11.41 -29.67
N GLU A 40 -10.26 -12.32 -29.27
CA GLU A 40 -10.01 -13.78 -29.35
C GLU A 40 -9.63 -14.21 -30.77
N ALA A 41 -10.19 -13.56 -31.80
CA ALA A 41 -9.86 -13.78 -33.20
C ALA A 41 -8.37 -13.53 -33.51
N ASP A 42 -7.81 -12.42 -33.05
CA ASP A 42 -6.40 -12.06 -33.28
C ASP A 42 -5.43 -13.01 -32.55
N VAL A 43 -5.86 -13.60 -31.42
CA VAL A 43 -5.10 -14.64 -30.72
C VAL A 43 -5.08 -15.91 -31.54
N ILE A 44 -6.23 -16.32 -32.07
CA ILE A 44 -6.36 -17.53 -32.89
C ILE A 44 -5.51 -17.40 -34.16
N GLU A 45 -5.53 -16.24 -34.82
CA GLU A 45 -4.69 -16.00 -36.00
C GLU A 45 -3.20 -16.10 -35.67
N ARG A 46 -2.75 -15.48 -34.57
CA ARG A 46 -1.36 -15.63 -34.09
C ARG A 46 -1.00 -17.07 -33.75
N LEU A 47 -1.90 -17.84 -33.16
CA LEU A 47 -1.69 -19.26 -32.88
C LEU A 47 -1.57 -20.08 -34.17
N GLN A 48 -2.37 -19.78 -35.19
CA GLN A 48 -2.25 -20.41 -36.51
C GLN A 48 -0.90 -20.07 -37.16
N LEU A 49 -0.42 -18.83 -37.03
CA LEU A 49 0.89 -18.42 -37.51
C LEU A 49 2.05 -19.08 -36.75
N GLN A 50 1.92 -19.28 -35.45
CA GLN A 50 2.94 -19.91 -34.61
C GLN A 50 2.98 -21.43 -34.79
N TYR A 51 1.83 -22.07 -34.93
CA TYR A 51 1.66 -23.52 -35.08
C TYR A 51 1.27 -23.91 -36.51
N LYS A 52 1.85 -23.26 -37.52
CA LYS A 52 1.58 -23.55 -38.95
C LYS A 52 1.72 -25.03 -39.32
N LYS A 53 2.59 -25.77 -38.62
CA LYS A 53 2.86 -27.19 -38.85
C LYS A 53 1.95 -28.14 -38.03
N ASP A 54 1.19 -27.61 -37.08
CA ASP A 54 0.35 -28.38 -36.15
C ASP A 54 -0.93 -27.60 -35.79
N LEU A 55 -1.84 -27.50 -36.75
CA LEU A 55 -3.12 -26.80 -36.58
C LEU A 55 -4.07 -27.53 -35.62
N LEU A 56 -3.91 -28.84 -35.42
CA LEU A 56 -4.70 -29.61 -34.45
C LEU A 56 -4.45 -29.10 -33.03
N LYS A 57 -3.20 -28.75 -32.70
CA LYS A 57 -2.87 -28.13 -31.43
C LYS A 57 -3.57 -26.78 -31.22
N VAL A 58 -3.79 -26.00 -32.27
CA VAL A 58 -4.56 -24.74 -32.18
C VAL A 58 -6.01 -25.04 -31.81
N VAL A 59 -6.63 -26.03 -32.45
CA VAL A 59 -8.00 -26.47 -32.15
C VAL A 59 -8.12 -26.93 -30.71
N ASP A 60 -7.19 -27.76 -30.22
CA ASP A 60 -7.17 -28.22 -28.83
C ASP A 60 -7.08 -27.07 -27.83
N ILE A 61 -6.26 -26.05 -28.15
CA ILE A 61 -6.10 -24.85 -27.32
C ILE A 61 -7.42 -24.06 -27.24
N VAL A 62 -8.08 -23.82 -28.38
CA VAL A 62 -9.34 -23.07 -28.45
C VAL A 62 -10.47 -23.80 -27.72
N LEU A 63 -10.63 -25.11 -27.97
CA LEU A 63 -11.62 -25.93 -27.27
C LEU A 63 -11.39 -25.95 -25.75
N SER A 64 -10.13 -25.99 -25.31
CA SER A 64 -9.82 -25.87 -23.88
C SER A 64 -10.25 -24.52 -23.33
N HIS A 65 -10.02 -23.40 -24.05
CA HIS A 65 -10.41 -22.07 -23.61
C HIS A 65 -11.93 -21.91 -23.46
N GLN A 66 -12.73 -22.50 -24.37
CA GLN A 66 -14.19 -22.49 -24.26
C GLN A 66 -14.70 -23.08 -22.93
N GLY A 67 -13.98 -24.07 -22.38
CA GLY A 67 -14.27 -24.69 -21.08
C GLY A 67 -13.71 -23.95 -19.85
N VAL A 68 -13.28 -22.68 -19.98
CA VAL A 68 -12.56 -21.95 -18.91
C VAL A 68 -13.33 -21.85 -17.60
N ARG A 69 -14.66 -21.62 -17.64
CA ARG A 69 -15.46 -21.46 -16.42
C ARG A 69 -15.39 -22.69 -15.51
N SER A 70 -15.55 -23.87 -16.09
CA SER A 70 -15.46 -25.13 -15.34
C SER A 70 -14.05 -25.41 -14.82
N LYS A 71 -13.02 -25.07 -15.61
CA LYS A 71 -11.62 -25.17 -15.17
C LYS A 71 -11.34 -24.27 -13.97
N ASN A 72 -11.79 -23.01 -14.03
CA ASN A 72 -11.56 -22.04 -12.96
C ASN A 72 -12.24 -22.49 -11.67
N LYS A 73 -13.50 -22.95 -11.75
CA LYS A 73 -14.20 -23.51 -10.58
C LYS A 73 -13.47 -24.70 -9.95
N LEU A 74 -12.94 -25.60 -10.76
CA LEU A 74 -12.16 -26.75 -10.26
C LEU A 74 -10.86 -26.28 -9.58
N ILE A 75 -10.10 -25.40 -10.24
CA ILE A 75 -8.82 -24.92 -9.70
C ILE A 75 -9.05 -24.13 -8.41
N LEU A 76 -10.07 -23.28 -8.35
CA LEU A 76 -10.43 -22.53 -7.14
C LEU A 76 -10.70 -23.48 -5.96
N ARG A 77 -11.52 -24.52 -6.18
CA ARG A 77 -11.78 -25.54 -5.15
C ARG A 77 -10.51 -26.29 -4.72
N LEU A 78 -9.60 -26.59 -5.65
CA LEU A 78 -8.32 -27.21 -5.30
C LEU A 78 -7.44 -26.26 -4.49
N MET A 79 -7.39 -24.98 -4.84
CA MET A 79 -6.66 -23.95 -4.09
C MET A 79 -7.21 -23.77 -2.68
N GLU A 80 -8.53 -23.74 -2.52
CA GLU A 80 -9.19 -23.58 -1.22
C GLU A 80 -8.97 -24.76 -0.29
N GLN A 81 -8.95 -25.99 -0.82
CA GLN A 81 -8.98 -27.20 0.00
C GLN A 81 -7.61 -27.85 0.20
N LEU A 82 -6.65 -27.64 -0.71
CA LEU A 82 -5.40 -28.40 -0.74
C LEU A 82 -4.14 -27.53 -0.74
N VAL A 83 -4.25 -26.24 -1.04
CA VAL A 83 -3.08 -25.36 -1.09
C VAL A 83 -2.99 -24.60 0.23
N TYR A 84 -2.05 -25.04 1.07
CA TYR A 84 -1.73 -24.33 2.30
C TYR A 84 -1.10 -22.97 1.98
N PRO A 85 -1.27 -21.99 2.90
CA PRO A 85 -0.56 -20.72 2.83
C PRO A 85 0.98 -20.91 2.75
N ASN A 86 1.68 -20.00 2.08
CA ASN A 86 3.11 -20.08 1.74
C ASN A 86 3.59 -21.36 1.01
N PRO A 87 2.96 -21.77 -0.12
CA PRO A 87 3.30 -23.04 -0.76
C PRO A 87 4.51 -22.91 -1.70
N ALA A 88 5.71 -23.19 -1.20
CA ALA A 88 6.94 -23.20 -2.01
C ALA A 88 6.80 -24.04 -3.30
N ALA A 89 6.12 -25.20 -3.24
CA ALA A 89 5.94 -26.10 -4.38
C ALA A 89 5.01 -25.55 -5.49
N TYR A 90 4.11 -24.63 -5.14
CA TYR A 90 3.12 -24.06 -6.06
C TYR A 90 3.38 -22.60 -6.42
N ARG A 91 4.41 -21.97 -5.82
CA ARG A 91 4.76 -20.55 -5.99
C ARG A 91 4.71 -20.06 -7.43
N ASP A 92 5.47 -20.67 -8.34
CA ASP A 92 5.51 -20.24 -9.76
C ASP A 92 4.13 -20.30 -10.44
N LYS A 93 3.29 -21.26 -10.05
CA LYS A 93 1.94 -21.41 -10.62
C LYS A 93 1.03 -20.34 -10.06
N LEU A 94 1.12 -20.06 -8.76
CA LEU A 94 0.37 -18.98 -8.12
C LEU A 94 0.76 -17.61 -8.70
N ILE A 95 2.05 -17.36 -8.96
CA ILE A 95 2.50 -16.10 -9.57
C ILE A 95 1.81 -15.93 -10.93
N ARG A 96 1.84 -16.98 -11.76
CA ARG A 96 1.16 -16.96 -13.07
C ARG A 96 -0.37 -16.79 -12.96
N PHE A 97 -1.00 -17.39 -11.94
CA PHE A 97 -2.44 -17.21 -11.71
C PHE A 97 -2.76 -15.79 -11.22
N SER A 98 -1.94 -15.20 -10.35
CA SER A 98 -2.14 -13.85 -9.81
C SER A 98 -2.03 -12.75 -10.88
N GLN A 99 -1.35 -13.06 -11.98
CA GLN A 99 -1.16 -12.22 -13.16
C GLN A 99 -2.32 -12.26 -14.17
N LEU A 100 -3.40 -13.00 -13.87
CA LEU A 100 -4.55 -13.13 -14.74
C LEU A 100 -5.51 -11.94 -14.58
N ASN A 101 -5.50 -11.03 -15.55
CA ASN A 101 -6.26 -9.77 -15.48
C ASN A 101 -7.60 -9.80 -16.26
N ARG A 102 -8.04 -10.96 -16.78
CA ARG A 102 -9.32 -11.09 -17.50
C ARG A 102 -10.45 -11.46 -16.53
N THR A 103 -11.63 -10.86 -16.74
CA THR A 103 -12.87 -11.09 -15.98
C THR A 103 -13.16 -12.56 -15.67
N SER A 104 -12.91 -13.47 -16.63
CA SER A 104 -13.18 -14.90 -16.44
C SER A 104 -12.34 -15.55 -15.34
N TYR A 105 -11.23 -14.94 -14.94
CA TYR A 105 -10.24 -15.49 -14.00
C TYR A 105 -10.07 -14.68 -12.70
N SER A 106 -10.86 -13.61 -12.49
CA SER A 106 -10.69 -12.67 -11.37
C SER A 106 -10.63 -13.36 -10.00
N GLU A 107 -11.59 -14.25 -9.71
CA GLU A 107 -11.64 -15.03 -8.46
C GLU A 107 -10.38 -15.89 -8.26
N LEU A 108 -9.89 -16.50 -9.35
CA LEU A 108 -8.70 -17.35 -9.34
C LEU A 108 -7.44 -16.53 -9.09
N ALA A 109 -7.32 -15.38 -9.75
CA ALA A 109 -6.20 -14.46 -9.58
C ALA A 109 -6.15 -13.88 -8.17
N LEU A 110 -7.32 -13.54 -7.62
CA LEU A 110 -7.47 -13.06 -6.25
C LEU A 110 -7.03 -14.12 -5.25
N LYS A 111 -7.55 -15.35 -5.36
CA LYS A 111 -7.16 -16.45 -4.46
C LYS A 111 -5.67 -16.78 -4.56
N ALA A 112 -5.10 -16.75 -5.77
CA ALA A 112 -3.67 -16.93 -5.96
C ALA A 112 -2.84 -15.82 -5.30
N SER A 113 -3.31 -14.57 -5.38
CA SER A 113 -2.66 -13.42 -4.73
C SER A 113 -2.70 -13.56 -3.21
N GLN A 114 -3.84 -13.96 -2.63
CA GLN A 114 -3.99 -14.21 -1.20
C GLN A 114 -3.04 -15.31 -0.70
N LEU A 115 -2.93 -16.42 -1.44
CA LEU A 115 -2.01 -17.51 -1.08
C LEU A 115 -0.53 -17.10 -1.18
N LEU A 116 -0.21 -16.10 -2.01
CA LEU A 116 1.13 -15.53 -2.14
C LEU A 116 1.43 -14.39 -1.15
N GLU A 117 0.42 -13.80 -0.52
CA GLU A 117 0.59 -12.66 0.39
C GLU A 117 1.58 -13.01 1.50
N GLN A 118 1.43 -14.19 2.09
CA GLN A 118 2.35 -14.69 3.11
C GLN A 118 3.78 -14.88 2.60
N THR A 119 3.94 -15.41 1.39
CA THR A 119 5.27 -15.57 0.79
C THR A 119 5.92 -14.21 0.53
N LYS A 120 5.14 -13.23 0.04
CA LYS A 120 5.66 -11.87 -0.23
C LYS A 120 6.08 -11.16 1.05
N LEU A 121 5.25 -11.23 2.10
CA LEU A 121 5.55 -10.61 3.39
C LEU A 121 6.71 -11.30 4.11
N SER A 122 6.79 -12.63 4.09
CA SER A 122 7.91 -13.37 4.70
C SER A 122 9.24 -13.11 4.00
N GLU A 123 9.23 -12.98 2.68
CA GLU A 123 10.41 -12.58 1.91
C GLU A 123 10.83 -11.16 2.24
N LEU A 124 9.87 -10.21 2.25
CA LEU A 124 10.13 -8.82 2.60
C LEU A 124 10.71 -8.72 4.01
N ARG A 125 10.12 -9.42 4.99
CA ARG A 125 10.63 -9.56 6.36
C ARG A 125 12.07 -10.03 6.38
N SER A 126 12.40 -11.13 5.68
CA SER A 126 13.76 -11.67 5.61
C SER A 126 14.75 -10.66 5.00
N THR A 127 14.30 -9.92 3.99
CA THR A 127 15.11 -8.89 3.33
C THR A 127 15.38 -7.71 4.25
N ILE A 128 14.35 -7.24 4.97
CA ILE A 128 14.48 -6.16 5.96
C ILE A 128 15.37 -6.61 7.11
N ALA A 129 15.15 -7.81 7.67
CA ALA A 129 15.99 -8.36 8.73
C ALA A 129 17.47 -8.43 8.31
N ARG A 130 17.75 -8.96 7.10
CA ARG A 130 19.12 -8.97 6.55
C ARG A 130 19.68 -7.56 6.41
N THR A 131 18.90 -6.61 5.91
CA THR A 131 19.34 -5.22 5.73
C THR A 131 19.67 -4.57 7.08
N LEU A 132 18.81 -4.77 8.09
CA LEU A 132 19.02 -4.28 9.45
C LEU A 132 20.23 -4.93 10.15
N SER A 133 20.47 -6.22 9.92
CA SER A 133 21.66 -6.92 10.41
C SER A 133 22.94 -6.49 9.68
N GLU A 134 22.90 -6.27 8.37
CA GLU A 134 24.07 -5.73 7.63
C GLU A 134 24.49 -4.37 8.15
N LEU A 135 23.52 -3.53 8.53
CA LEU A 135 23.77 -2.23 9.16
C LEU A 135 24.49 -2.34 10.52
N GLU A 136 24.54 -3.51 11.15
CA GLU A 136 25.24 -3.74 12.43
C GLU A 136 26.75 -3.83 12.27
N MET A 137 27.21 -4.52 11.21
CA MET A 137 28.63 -4.67 10.90
C MET A 137 29.33 -3.33 10.59
N PHE A 138 28.57 -2.28 10.33
CA PHE A 138 29.08 -0.94 10.03
C PHE A 138 29.22 -0.03 11.26
N THR A 139 28.83 -0.49 12.46
CA THR A 139 28.86 0.33 13.69
C THR A 139 30.08 0.11 14.59
N GLU A 140 31.00 -0.78 14.24
CA GLU A 140 32.19 -1.07 15.05
C GLU A 140 33.37 -0.10 14.82
N ASP A 141 33.45 0.59 13.66
CA ASP A 141 34.52 1.55 13.34
C ASP A 141 33.97 3.00 13.28
N GLY A 142 34.00 3.65 14.44
CA GLY A 142 33.14 4.79 14.79
C GLY A 142 33.47 6.20 14.30
N GLU A 143 34.01 6.44 13.10
CA GLU A 143 34.33 7.83 12.69
C GLU A 143 33.77 8.35 11.35
N HIS A 144 33.04 7.57 10.53
CA HIS A 144 32.39 8.10 9.31
C HIS A 144 31.13 7.35 8.80
N MET A 145 30.39 6.66 9.68
CA MET A 145 29.44 5.60 9.27
C MET A 145 27.94 5.95 9.37
N ASP A 146 27.54 7.16 9.78
CA ASP A 146 26.12 7.52 9.93
C ASP A 146 25.40 7.70 8.58
N THR A 147 26.12 8.13 7.55
CA THR A 147 25.58 8.41 6.20
C THR A 147 25.01 7.16 5.51
N PRO A 148 25.73 6.03 5.39
CA PRO A 148 25.20 4.84 4.72
C PRO A 148 24.05 4.15 5.48
N ILE A 149 23.96 4.33 6.80
CA ILE A 149 22.84 3.83 7.61
C ILE A 149 21.58 4.64 7.32
N ASN A 150 21.71 5.97 7.32
CA ASN A 150 20.60 6.87 7.01
C ASN A 150 20.09 6.69 5.58
N GLU A 151 20.98 6.55 4.59
CA GLU A 151 20.60 6.30 3.19
C GLU A 151 19.82 4.97 3.04
N ARG A 152 20.28 3.88 3.66
CA ARG A 152 19.57 2.59 3.61
C ARG A 152 18.23 2.60 4.35
N MET A 153 18.13 3.36 5.44
CA MET A 153 16.87 3.54 6.16
C MET A 153 15.89 4.40 5.35
N GLU A 154 16.39 5.44 4.68
CA GLU A 154 15.61 6.26 3.77
C GLU A 154 15.09 5.43 2.58
N ASP A 155 15.90 4.54 2.01
CA ASP A 155 15.47 3.60 0.96
C ASP A 155 14.34 2.69 1.45
N LEU A 156 14.39 2.23 2.70
CA LEU A 156 13.38 1.39 3.30
C LEU A 156 12.07 2.16 3.53
N VAL A 157 12.15 3.39 4.07
CA VAL A 157 10.99 4.27 4.31
C VAL A 157 10.32 4.68 2.98
N ASN A 158 11.11 4.91 1.94
CA ASN A 158 10.63 5.31 0.62
C ASN A 158 10.30 4.12 -0.30
N ALA A 159 10.36 2.88 0.18
CA ALA A 159 10.05 1.71 -0.62
C ALA A 159 8.54 1.65 -0.94
N PRO A 160 8.15 1.37 -2.19
CA PRO A 160 6.74 1.20 -2.59
C PRO A 160 6.23 -0.21 -2.24
N LEU A 161 6.43 -0.62 -0.99
CA LEU A 161 6.12 -1.93 -0.43
C LEU A 161 5.49 -1.74 0.96
N ALA A 162 4.76 -2.75 1.45
CA ALA A 162 4.19 -2.79 2.81
C ALA A 162 5.29 -3.08 3.86
N VAL A 163 6.23 -2.15 3.99
CA VAL A 163 7.39 -2.24 4.87
C VAL A 163 6.96 -2.29 6.33
N GLU A 164 5.95 -1.49 6.70
CA GLU A 164 5.39 -1.41 8.05
C GLU A 164 4.91 -2.78 8.53
N ASP A 165 4.16 -3.48 7.69
CA ASP A 165 3.63 -4.81 7.98
C ASP A 165 4.75 -5.82 8.25
N ALA A 166 5.84 -5.74 7.48
CA ALA A 166 7.00 -6.57 7.67
C ALA A 166 7.81 -6.17 8.92
N LEU A 167 7.90 -4.87 9.25
CA LEU A 167 8.58 -4.38 10.45
C LEU A 167 7.88 -4.80 11.74
N VAL A 168 6.54 -4.77 11.78
CA VAL A 168 5.76 -5.21 12.95
C VAL A 168 6.06 -6.66 13.31
N SER A 169 6.29 -7.52 12.31
CA SER A 169 6.66 -8.92 12.53
C SER A 169 8.05 -9.12 13.14
N LEU A 170 8.85 -8.07 13.25
CA LEU A 170 10.17 -8.08 13.89
C LEU A 170 10.12 -7.67 15.36
N PHE A 171 8.99 -7.18 15.87
CA PHE A 171 8.88 -6.73 17.27
C PHE A 171 9.05 -7.87 18.29
N ASP A 172 8.72 -9.11 17.92
CA ASP A 172 8.97 -10.32 18.74
C ASP A 172 10.21 -11.12 18.29
N HIS A 173 11.09 -10.52 17.50
CA HIS A 173 12.24 -11.27 16.97
C HIS A 173 13.17 -11.71 18.11
N SER A 174 13.68 -12.94 18.08
CA SER A 174 14.55 -13.49 19.14
C SER A 174 15.85 -12.69 19.32
N ASP A 175 16.30 -12.06 18.24
CA ASP A 175 17.40 -11.11 18.26
C ASP A 175 16.94 -9.72 18.72
N HIS A 176 17.39 -9.33 19.92
CA HIS A 176 17.11 -8.03 20.51
C HIS A 176 17.71 -6.84 19.74
N THR A 177 18.69 -7.05 18.85
CA THR A 177 19.24 -5.98 18.00
C THR A 177 18.23 -5.57 16.93
N LEU A 178 17.56 -6.55 16.32
CA LEU A 178 16.49 -6.36 15.33
C LEU A 178 15.24 -5.74 15.96
N GLN A 179 15.00 -5.94 17.25
CA GLN A 179 13.95 -5.22 18.00
C GLN A 179 14.27 -3.73 18.21
N ARG A 180 15.56 -3.34 18.23
CA ARG A 180 16.00 -1.96 18.54
C ARG A 180 15.99 -1.02 17.33
N ARG A 181 16.26 -1.53 16.13
CA ARG A 181 16.59 -0.71 14.94
C ARG A 181 15.43 -0.14 14.11
N PRO A 182 14.18 -0.67 14.12
CA PRO A 182 13.07 -0.09 13.33
C PRO A 182 12.77 1.38 13.65
N TYR A 183 13.23 1.87 14.80
CA TYR A 183 12.94 3.19 15.35
C TYR A 183 14.10 4.19 15.20
N LEU A 184 15.17 3.85 14.47
CA LEU A 184 16.34 4.70 14.26
C LEU A 184 16.12 5.74 13.15
N VAL A 185 15.03 6.50 13.22
CA VAL A 185 14.81 7.66 12.31
C VAL A 185 14.72 8.94 13.13
N LYS A 186 15.72 9.80 12.92
CA LYS A 186 15.89 11.18 13.44
C LYS A 186 16.00 11.31 14.98
N GLY A 187 16.86 12.23 15.41
CA GLY A 187 17.44 12.33 16.77
C GLY A 187 16.51 12.66 17.95
N SER A 188 15.21 12.41 17.85
CA SER A 188 14.22 12.73 18.89
C SER A 188 13.61 11.51 19.59
N VAL A 189 13.99 10.28 19.21
CA VAL A 189 13.43 9.04 19.80
C VAL A 189 14.19 8.66 21.08
N ARG A 190 13.50 8.64 22.22
CA ARG A 190 13.98 8.11 23.49
C ARG A 190 13.39 6.72 23.72
N MET A 191 14.23 5.77 24.13
CA MET A 191 13.81 4.40 24.43
C MET A 191 14.04 4.07 25.89
N GLN A 192 13.05 3.44 26.53
CA GLN A 192 13.10 3.00 27.92
C GLN A 192 12.59 1.56 28.02
N TRP A 193 13.43 0.68 28.57
CA TRP A 193 13.05 -0.70 28.85
C TRP A 193 12.43 -0.80 30.24
N HIS A 194 11.22 -1.35 30.29
CA HIS A 194 10.57 -1.77 31.51
C HIS A 194 10.56 -3.29 31.59
N ARG A 195 10.39 -3.85 32.79
CA ARG A 195 10.31 -5.31 33.00
C ARG A 195 9.21 -5.99 32.18
N SER A 196 8.22 -5.21 31.73
CA SER A 196 7.04 -5.64 30.98
C SER A 196 7.04 -5.25 29.50
N GLY A 197 8.09 -4.59 28.97
CA GLY A 197 8.15 -4.20 27.56
C GLY A 197 9.07 -3.03 27.25
N LEU A 198 9.11 -2.65 25.97
CA LEU A 198 9.82 -1.48 25.46
C LEU A 198 8.85 -0.30 25.32
N ILE A 199 9.25 0.86 25.85
CA ILE A 199 8.55 2.13 25.61
C ILE A 199 9.49 3.00 24.76
N ALA A 200 9.01 3.43 23.60
CA ALA A 200 9.65 4.46 22.81
C ALA A 200 8.79 5.73 22.90
N SER A 201 9.43 6.87 23.15
CA SER A 201 8.80 8.18 23.08
C SER A 201 9.56 9.05 22.10
N TRP A 202 8.84 9.80 21.29
CA TRP A 202 9.43 10.77 20.38
C TRP A 202 8.53 11.98 20.29
N GLU A 203 9.14 13.11 20.04
CA GLU A 203 8.44 14.38 19.83
C GLU A 203 8.45 14.69 18.35
N PHE A 204 7.28 15.01 17.82
CA PHE A 204 7.12 15.51 16.46
C PHE A 204 6.19 16.72 16.50
N LEU A 205 6.49 17.71 15.67
CA LEU A 205 5.55 18.78 15.41
C LEU A 205 4.73 18.38 14.20
N GLU A 206 3.41 18.49 14.29
CA GLU A 206 2.58 18.48 13.10
C GLU A 206 2.91 19.78 12.34
N GLU A 207 3.73 19.67 11.29
CA GLU A 207 3.92 20.76 10.34
C GLU A 207 2.57 20.99 9.65
N HIS A 208 1.69 21.77 10.30
CA HIS A 208 0.48 22.29 9.69
C HIS A 208 0.89 23.03 8.42
N LEU A 209 0.59 22.40 7.28
CA LEU A 209 0.21 22.84 5.91
C LEU A 209 0.57 24.24 5.36
N GLU A 210 1.05 25.17 6.17
CA GLU A 210 1.57 26.47 5.79
C GLU A 210 2.88 26.69 6.55
N ARG A 211 4.02 26.37 5.91
CA ARG A 211 5.30 26.96 6.28
C ARG A 211 5.19 28.47 6.00
N LYS A 212 4.52 29.21 6.88
CA LYS A 212 4.49 30.67 6.85
C LYS A 212 5.93 31.14 6.86
N GLY A 213 6.26 31.91 5.82
CA GLY A 213 7.62 32.06 5.35
C GLY A 213 8.63 32.54 6.39
N GLY A 214 9.87 32.13 6.16
CA GLY A 214 11.05 32.90 6.53
C GLY A 214 11.34 33.05 8.02
N SER A 215 12.03 32.07 8.60
CA SER A 215 13.33 32.27 9.23
C SER A 215 13.80 30.93 9.81
N GLU A 216 14.91 30.41 9.28
CA GLU A 216 15.87 29.75 10.15
C GLU A 216 16.35 30.83 11.13
N ASP A 217 15.84 30.82 12.35
CA ASP A 217 16.58 31.41 13.45
C ASP A 217 16.43 30.55 14.69
N VAL A 218 17.61 30.26 15.23
CA VAL A 218 17.92 29.50 16.42
C VAL A 218 17.07 29.95 17.62
N LEU A 219 16.57 28.99 18.39
CA LEU A 219 16.31 29.22 19.81
C LEU A 219 16.65 27.98 20.63
N GLU A 220 17.97 27.83 20.85
CA GLU A 220 18.47 27.45 22.17
C GLU A 220 17.99 28.47 23.21
N THR A 221 17.81 28.01 24.46
CA THR A 221 17.43 28.75 25.69
C THR A 221 15.90 28.98 25.83
N THR A 222 15.23 28.70 26.94
CA THR A 222 15.62 28.81 28.36
C THR A 222 14.81 27.88 29.28
N HIS A 223 15.48 27.41 30.33
CA HIS A 223 14.92 26.92 31.58
C HIS A 223 13.93 27.92 32.24
N ASN A 224 13.03 27.35 33.07
CA ASN A 224 12.26 27.97 34.16
C ASN A 224 11.18 29.00 33.79
N LEU A 225 9.90 28.62 33.96
CA LEU A 225 8.93 29.47 34.66
C LEU A 225 7.90 28.60 35.41
N GLN A 226 7.89 28.76 36.72
CA GLN A 226 6.91 28.27 37.67
C GLN A 226 5.96 29.44 37.99
N GLU A 227 4.65 29.14 38.06
CA GLU A 227 3.54 29.95 38.62
C GLU A 227 3.12 31.26 37.93
N ALA A 228 1.87 31.29 37.41
CA ALA A 228 0.74 31.98 38.03
C ALA A 228 -0.55 31.73 37.21
N VAL A 229 -1.60 31.21 37.87
CA VAL A 229 -2.96 31.10 37.32
C VAL A 229 -3.63 32.48 37.31
N PRO A 230 -4.39 32.80 36.25
CA PRO A 230 -5.71 33.39 36.47
C PRO A 230 -6.81 32.62 35.72
N SER A 231 -7.86 32.36 36.49
CA SER A 231 -9.11 31.71 36.13
C SER A 231 -9.84 32.37 34.94
N GLY A 232 -10.46 31.53 34.10
CA GLY A 232 -11.76 31.87 33.51
C GLY A 232 -11.85 31.97 31.99
N SER A 233 -11.48 30.92 31.26
CA SER A 233 -12.13 30.54 30.00
C SER A 233 -11.90 29.05 29.80
N ALA A 234 -12.89 28.30 29.31
CA ALA A 234 -12.74 26.89 28.98
C ALA A 234 -11.68 26.75 27.87
N GLU A 235 -10.42 26.58 28.26
CA GLU A 235 -9.32 26.27 27.38
C GLU A 235 -9.66 24.97 26.66
N SER A 236 -9.67 25.02 25.33
CA SER A 236 -9.57 23.81 24.52
C SER A 236 -8.30 23.09 24.98
N VAL A 237 -8.45 22.03 25.75
CA VAL A 237 -7.31 21.18 26.13
C VAL A 237 -6.72 20.69 24.81
N ILE A 238 -5.52 21.16 24.48
CA ILE A 238 -4.79 20.75 23.29
C ILE A 238 -4.38 19.30 23.51
N PHE A 239 -5.22 18.37 23.03
CA PHE A 239 -4.88 16.96 22.94
C PHE A 239 -3.96 16.80 21.74
N GLY A 240 -2.69 16.47 21.98
CA GLY A 240 -1.68 16.31 20.92
C GLY A 240 -0.90 15.01 21.01
N ASN A 241 -0.97 14.29 22.14
CA ASN A 241 -0.17 13.08 22.30
C ASN A 241 -0.83 11.91 21.56
N MET A 242 -0.01 11.14 20.86
CA MET A 242 -0.41 9.90 20.20
C MET A 242 0.25 8.72 20.89
N MET A 243 -0.52 7.67 21.13
CA MET A 243 -0.02 6.43 21.73
C MET A 243 -0.11 5.29 20.71
N HIS A 244 1.03 4.65 20.41
CA HIS A 244 1.06 3.45 19.58
C HIS A 244 1.23 2.21 20.47
N ILE A 245 0.35 1.22 20.28
CA ILE A 245 0.36 -0.05 21.03
C ILE A 245 0.55 -1.18 20.02
N ALA A 246 1.66 -1.91 20.13
CA ALA A 246 1.85 -3.14 19.36
C ALA A 246 1.46 -4.35 20.23
N LEU A 247 0.38 -5.03 19.86
CA LEU A 247 -0.06 -6.28 20.47
C LEU A 247 0.59 -7.45 19.74
N VAL A 248 1.73 -7.87 20.27
CA VAL A 248 2.47 -9.05 19.82
C VAL A 248 1.79 -10.32 20.30
N GLY A 249 1.72 -11.35 19.45
CA GLY A 249 1.13 -12.64 19.81
C GLY A 249 1.85 -13.29 20.98
N ILE A 250 1.11 -13.96 21.87
CA ILE A 250 1.72 -14.86 22.84
C ILE A 250 2.26 -16.04 22.03
N ASN A 251 3.57 -16.29 22.04
CA ASN A 251 4.20 -17.46 21.42
C ASN A 251 3.57 -18.76 21.95
N ASN A 252 2.44 -19.16 21.38
CA ASN A 252 1.83 -20.44 21.67
C ASN A 252 2.56 -21.47 20.82
N GLN A 253 3.40 -22.27 21.49
CA GLN A 253 4.19 -23.37 20.91
C GLN A 253 3.34 -24.44 20.17
N MET A 254 2.02 -24.25 20.04
CA MET A 254 1.06 -25.12 19.36
C MET A 254 0.50 -24.57 18.03
N SER A 255 0.95 -23.41 17.53
CA SER A 255 0.47 -22.86 16.23
C SER A 255 1.07 -23.55 14.98
N LEU A 256 2.02 -24.46 15.14
CA LEU A 256 2.66 -25.16 14.00
C LEU A 256 1.70 -26.04 13.18
N LEU A 257 0.49 -26.31 13.67
CA LEU A 257 -0.52 -27.14 13.00
C LEU A 257 -1.94 -26.67 13.37
N GLN A 258 -2.45 -25.63 12.71
CA GLN A 258 -3.86 -25.46 12.25
C GLN A 258 -4.21 -23.99 12.03
N ASP A 259 -4.56 -23.67 10.79
CA ASP A 259 -5.10 -22.38 10.36
C ASP A 259 -6.65 -22.41 10.39
N SER A 260 -7.27 -22.15 11.54
CA SER A 260 -8.73 -21.99 11.57
C SER A 260 -9.30 -20.98 12.57
N GLY A 261 -8.49 -20.10 13.17
CA GLY A 261 -9.00 -19.14 14.17
C GLY A 261 -8.12 -17.94 14.51
N ASP A 262 -7.09 -17.63 13.71
CA ASP A 262 -6.25 -16.43 13.95
C ASP A 262 -7.03 -15.13 13.69
N ASP A 263 -7.88 -15.09 12.66
CA ASP A 263 -8.79 -13.96 12.41
C ASP A 263 -9.69 -13.69 13.64
N ASP A 264 -10.33 -14.73 14.16
CA ASP A 264 -11.22 -14.63 15.32
C ASP A 264 -10.45 -14.22 16.59
N GLN A 265 -9.22 -14.73 16.78
CA GLN A 265 -8.37 -14.35 17.92
C GLN A 265 -7.88 -12.91 17.84
N ALA A 266 -7.48 -12.44 16.66
CA ALA A 266 -7.07 -11.06 16.46
C ALA A 266 -8.27 -10.11 16.68
N GLN A 267 -9.45 -10.51 16.18
CA GLN A 267 -10.70 -9.78 16.36
C GLN A 267 -11.13 -9.74 17.84
N GLU A 268 -10.99 -10.84 18.59
CA GLU A 268 -11.28 -10.86 20.02
C GLU A 268 -10.35 -9.94 20.82
N ARG A 269 -9.04 -9.90 20.46
CA ARG A 269 -8.08 -9.02 21.13
C ARG A 269 -8.43 -7.54 20.92
N ILE A 270 -8.86 -7.15 19.72
CA ILE A 270 -9.26 -5.76 19.48
C ILE A 270 -10.56 -5.41 20.20
N GLU A 271 -11.53 -6.33 20.26
CA GLU A 271 -12.77 -6.13 21.00
C GLU A 271 -12.50 -5.94 22.50
N ARG A 272 -11.62 -6.77 23.08
CA ARG A 272 -11.18 -6.60 24.48
C ARG A 272 -10.49 -5.25 24.70
N LEU A 273 -9.61 -4.82 23.80
CA LEU A 273 -8.97 -3.50 23.89
C LEU A 273 -10.00 -2.37 23.81
N ALA A 274 -10.95 -2.45 22.87
CA ALA A 274 -12.01 -1.47 22.73
C ALA A 274 -12.85 -1.36 24.00
N GLU A 275 -13.18 -2.49 24.65
CA GLU A 275 -13.89 -2.49 25.94
C GLU A 275 -13.05 -1.87 27.07
N ILE A 276 -11.74 -2.13 27.13
CA ILE A 276 -10.84 -1.48 28.11
C ILE A 276 -10.80 0.04 27.89
N LEU A 277 -10.72 0.49 26.63
CA LEU A 277 -10.67 1.90 26.26
C LEU A 277 -12.00 2.64 26.49
N LYS A 278 -13.12 1.91 26.56
CA LYS A 278 -14.42 2.42 27.04
C LYS A 278 -14.49 2.56 28.56
N GLY A 279 -13.61 1.89 29.30
CA GLY A 279 -13.54 1.97 30.76
C GLY A 279 -13.16 3.37 31.24
N GLN A 280 -13.94 3.92 32.19
CA GLN A 280 -13.76 5.28 32.70
C GLN A 280 -12.40 5.51 33.37
N GLU A 281 -11.85 4.54 34.10
CA GLU A 281 -10.55 4.68 34.78
C GLU A 281 -9.40 4.86 33.78
N VAL A 282 -9.35 4.00 32.76
CA VAL A 282 -8.29 4.03 31.74
C VAL A 282 -8.48 5.25 30.84
N GLY A 283 -9.70 5.51 30.36
CA GLY A 283 -10.01 6.64 29.49
C GLY A 283 -9.66 7.98 30.13
N SER A 284 -10.03 8.19 31.39
CA SER A 284 -9.71 9.43 32.13
C SER A 284 -8.22 9.61 32.40
N SER A 285 -7.51 8.52 32.71
CA SER A 285 -6.06 8.55 32.93
C SER A 285 -5.31 8.93 31.64
N LEU A 286 -5.66 8.30 30.52
CA LEU A 286 -5.07 8.61 29.21
C LEU A 286 -5.38 10.04 28.77
N ARG A 287 -6.62 10.50 29.02
CA ARG A 287 -7.01 11.90 28.75
C ARG A 287 -6.23 12.90 29.59
N THR A 288 -5.99 12.59 30.87
CA THR A 288 -5.16 13.43 31.77
C THR A 288 -3.70 13.48 31.29
N ALA A 289 -3.22 12.40 30.66
CA ALA A 289 -1.92 12.35 29.99
C ALA A 289 -1.89 13.05 28.62
N GLY A 290 -2.99 13.69 28.20
CA GLY A 290 -3.08 14.44 26.94
C GLY A 290 -3.15 13.57 25.68
N VAL A 291 -3.41 12.26 25.83
CA VAL A 291 -3.54 11.34 24.69
C VAL A 291 -4.84 11.67 23.93
N GLY A 292 -4.72 11.99 22.65
CA GLY A 292 -5.87 12.25 21.77
C GLY A 292 -6.20 11.06 20.88
N VAL A 293 -5.16 10.33 20.46
CA VAL A 293 -5.26 9.22 19.50
C VAL A 293 -4.46 8.03 20.00
N ILE A 294 -5.05 6.84 19.89
CA ILE A 294 -4.42 5.56 20.21
C ILE A 294 -4.41 4.70 18.94
N SER A 295 -3.23 4.47 18.38
CA SER A 295 -3.02 3.48 17.32
C SER A 295 -2.72 2.13 17.95
N CYS A 296 -3.35 1.06 17.48
CA CYS A 296 -3.11 -0.30 17.89
C CYS A 296 -2.79 -1.16 16.67
N ILE A 297 -1.65 -1.84 16.71
CA ILE A 297 -1.25 -2.81 15.70
C ILE A 297 -1.23 -4.19 16.34
N ILE A 298 -2.00 -5.12 15.80
CA ILE A 298 -2.08 -6.50 16.26
C ILE A 298 -1.28 -7.36 15.30
N GLN A 299 -0.21 -7.97 15.82
CA GLN A 299 0.55 -8.97 15.10
C GLN A 299 -0.27 -10.25 14.99
N ARG A 300 -0.31 -10.79 13.77
CA ARG A 300 -0.99 -12.04 13.42
C ARG A 300 0.01 -13.18 13.29
N ASP A 301 -0.49 -14.39 13.06
CA ASP A 301 0.32 -15.57 12.75
C ASP A 301 1.32 -15.31 11.60
N GLU A 302 2.43 -16.05 11.58
CA GLU A 302 3.53 -15.81 10.64
C GLU A 302 3.08 -15.72 9.17
N GLY A 303 3.53 -14.66 8.49
CA GLY A 303 3.21 -14.38 7.10
C GLY A 303 1.85 -13.72 6.90
N ARG A 304 0.95 -13.73 7.88
CA ARG A 304 -0.22 -12.86 7.85
C ARG A 304 0.21 -11.47 8.28
N ALA A 305 -0.31 -10.48 7.57
CA ALA A 305 0.03 -9.11 7.88
C ALA A 305 -0.76 -8.61 9.11
N PRO A 306 -0.26 -7.59 9.81
CA PRO A 306 -0.91 -7.09 11.00
C PRO A 306 -2.26 -6.43 10.74
N MET A 307 -3.06 -6.32 11.80
CA MET A 307 -4.29 -5.53 11.81
C MET A 307 -4.06 -4.22 12.57
N GLY A 308 -4.40 -3.10 11.95
CA GLY A 308 -4.20 -1.76 12.48
C GLY A 308 -5.54 -1.13 12.80
N HIS A 309 -5.68 -0.56 13.98
CA HIS A 309 -6.89 0.07 14.48
C HIS A 309 -6.52 1.39 15.14
N SER A 310 -7.37 2.40 14.96
CA SER A 310 -7.14 3.74 15.50
C SER A 310 -8.34 4.12 16.36
N PHE A 311 -8.08 4.56 17.59
CA PHE A 311 -9.10 4.99 18.54
C PHE A 311 -8.95 6.46 18.87
N HIS A 312 -10.05 7.20 18.80
CA HIS A 312 -10.09 8.64 19.00
C HIS A 312 -10.97 8.97 20.19
N TRP A 313 -10.58 9.99 20.97
CA TRP A 313 -11.40 10.46 22.08
C TRP A 313 -12.69 11.11 21.58
N THR A 314 -13.84 10.57 21.99
CA THR A 314 -15.16 11.15 21.69
C THR A 314 -15.64 11.99 22.87
N ALA A 315 -15.66 13.32 22.71
CA ALA A 315 -16.06 14.25 23.77
C ALA A 315 -17.51 14.04 24.25
N GLU A 316 -18.41 13.64 23.34
CA GLU A 316 -19.83 13.37 23.65
C GLU A 316 -20.02 12.13 24.53
N LYS A 317 -19.24 11.08 24.26
CA LYS A 317 -19.38 9.76 24.89
C LYS A 317 -18.43 9.56 26.07
N LEU A 318 -17.43 10.43 26.22
CA LEU A 318 -16.41 10.39 27.26
C LEU A 318 -15.60 9.08 27.28
N TYR A 319 -15.31 8.54 26.10
CA TYR A 319 -14.41 7.39 25.91
C TYR A 319 -13.76 7.40 24.53
N TYR A 320 -12.78 6.52 24.32
CA TYR A 320 -12.15 6.32 23.02
C TYR A 320 -12.97 5.37 22.13
N GLU A 321 -13.27 5.80 20.92
CA GLU A 321 -14.03 5.03 19.92
C GLU A 321 -13.14 4.73 18.71
N GLU A 322 -13.30 3.54 18.13
CA GLU A 322 -12.58 3.17 16.91
C GLU A 322 -13.04 4.08 15.76
N GLU A 323 -12.10 4.62 14.98
CA GLU A 323 -12.35 5.33 13.73
C GLU A 323 -12.20 4.36 12.54
N PRO A 324 -13.31 3.86 11.95
CA PRO A 324 -13.24 2.82 10.92
C PRO A 324 -12.53 3.28 9.63
N LEU A 325 -12.49 4.59 9.36
CA LEU A 325 -11.82 5.14 8.18
C LEU A 325 -10.29 5.01 8.24
N LEU A 326 -9.75 4.82 9.44
CA LEU A 326 -8.32 4.76 9.73
C LEU A 326 -7.83 3.33 10.00
N ARG A 327 -8.61 2.30 9.67
CA ARG A 327 -8.18 0.90 9.77
C ARG A 327 -7.00 0.63 8.84
N HIS A 328 -5.98 -0.07 9.35
CA HIS A 328 -4.73 -0.38 8.64
C HIS A 328 -3.99 0.85 8.09
N LEU A 329 -4.23 2.03 8.66
CA LEU A 329 -3.58 3.28 8.29
C LEU A 329 -2.97 3.90 9.55
N GLU A 330 -1.69 4.23 9.50
CA GLU A 330 -1.02 4.90 10.60
C GLU A 330 -1.57 6.33 10.76
N PRO A 331 -2.04 6.74 11.96
CA PRO A 331 -2.66 8.04 12.14
C PRO A 331 -1.80 9.24 11.71
N PRO A 332 -0.46 9.28 11.92
CA PRO A 332 0.37 10.39 11.44
C PRO A 332 0.35 10.54 9.92
N LEU A 333 0.19 9.44 9.19
CA LEU A 333 0.14 9.43 7.73
C LEU A 333 -1.28 9.65 7.20
N SER A 334 -2.29 9.50 8.05
CA SER A 334 -3.69 9.57 7.62
C SER A 334 -4.10 10.95 7.12
N ILE A 335 -3.50 12.02 7.66
CA ILE A 335 -3.79 13.40 7.26
C ILE A 335 -3.55 13.64 5.76
N TYR A 336 -2.54 12.98 5.19
CA TYR A 336 -2.20 13.11 3.77
C TYR A 336 -3.25 12.48 2.85
N LEU A 337 -4.03 11.52 3.35
CA LEU A 337 -5.11 10.88 2.60
C LEU A 337 -6.43 11.67 2.68
N GLU A 338 -6.51 12.73 3.48
CA GLU A 338 -7.70 13.58 3.62
C GLU A 338 -9.00 12.77 3.90
N PRO A 339 -8.99 11.80 4.84
CA PRO A 339 -10.13 10.91 5.10
C PRO A 339 -11.38 11.69 5.53
N ASP A 340 -11.22 12.87 6.12
CA ASP A 340 -12.32 13.76 6.54
C ASP A 340 -13.27 14.13 5.40
N LYS A 341 -12.78 14.21 4.15
CA LYS A 341 -13.62 14.42 2.96
C LYS A 341 -14.69 13.34 2.78
N LEU A 342 -14.53 12.19 3.42
CA LEU A 342 -15.48 11.08 3.35
C LEU A 342 -16.52 11.10 4.48
N LYS A 343 -16.35 11.90 5.54
CA LYS A 343 -17.26 11.92 6.72
C LYS A 343 -18.72 12.26 6.40
N GLY A 344 -18.98 12.88 5.24
CA GLY A 344 -20.34 13.15 4.75
C GLY A 344 -21.10 11.92 4.25
N TYR A 345 -20.44 10.77 4.10
CA TYR A 345 -21.05 9.53 3.63
C TYR A 345 -21.39 8.58 4.78
N GLU A 346 -22.59 8.00 4.73
CA GLU A 346 -23.01 6.97 5.68
C GLU A 346 -22.59 5.57 5.23
N ASN A 347 -22.32 4.67 6.19
CA ASN A 347 -22.05 3.24 5.95
C ASN A 347 -20.86 2.96 5.00
N ILE A 348 -19.78 3.75 5.12
CA ILE A 348 -18.56 3.55 4.34
C ILE A 348 -17.94 2.20 4.70
N LYS A 349 -17.71 1.35 3.69
CA LYS A 349 -16.96 0.11 3.84
C LYS A 349 -15.53 0.30 3.42
N TYR A 350 -14.60 0.05 4.33
CA TYR A 350 -13.17 0.04 4.05
C TYR A 350 -12.69 -1.35 3.60
N THR A 351 -11.77 -1.39 2.64
CA THR A 351 -11.07 -2.62 2.20
C THR A 351 -9.65 -2.25 1.73
N PRO A 352 -8.59 -2.91 2.22
CA PRO A 352 -7.23 -2.68 1.72
C PRO A 352 -7.01 -3.35 0.35
N SER A 353 -6.09 -2.81 -0.46
CA SER A 353 -5.64 -3.48 -1.69
C SER A 353 -4.74 -4.69 -1.41
N ARG A 354 -4.54 -5.54 -2.43
CA ARG A 354 -3.65 -6.72 -2.35
C ARG A 354 -2.19 -6.40 -2.01
N ASP A 355 -1.70 -5.23 -2.41
CA ASP A 355 -0.36 -4.73 -2.11
C ASP A 355 -0.33 -3.82 -0.87
N ARG A 356 -1.50 -3.52 -0.30
CA ARG A 356 -1.71 -2.69 0.90
C ARG A 356 -1.21 -1.26 0.77
N GLN A 357 -0.99 -0.80 -0.45
CA GLN A 357 -0.63 0.59 -0.72
C GLN A 357 -1.87 1.45 -1.00
N TRP A 358 -3.00 0.83 -1.35
CA TRP A 358 -4.25 1.51 -1.65
C TRP A 358 -5.32 1.22 -0.59
N HIS A 359 -5.98 2.28 -0.14
CA HIS A 359 -7.10 2.27 0.79
C HIS A 359 -8.39 2.48 0.00
N LEU A 360 -9.25 1.46 -0.07
CA LEU A 360 -10.50 1.51 -0.84
C LEU A 360 -11.68 1.75 0.12
N TYR A 361 -12.45 2.80 -0.16
CA TYR A 361 -13.66 3.17 0.57
C TYR A 361 -14.86 3.08 -0.37
N THR A 362 -15.77 2.16 -0.09
CA THR A 362 -16.97 1.93 -0.89
C THR A 362 -18.20 2.46 -0.17
N VAL A 363 -19.03 3.22 -0.88
CA VAL A 363 -20.27 3.83 -0.37
C VAL A 363 -21.39 3.58 -1.36
N VAL A 364 -22.61 3.39 -0.84
CA VAL A 364 -23.83 3.40 -1.65
C VAL A 364 -24.59 4.69 -1.35
N ASP A 365 -24.62 5.59 -2.33
CA ASP A 365 -25.34 6.86 -2.26
C ASP A 365 -26.87 6.60 -2.24
N LYS A 366 -27.65 7.44 -1.56
CA LYS A 366 -29.12 7.36 -1.53
C LYS A 366 -29.67 8.73 -1.92
N PRO A 367 -30.74 8.84 -2.74
CA PRO A 367 -31.80 7.85 -2.95
C PRO A 367 -31.62 6.91 -4.15
N VAL A 368 -30.80 7.27 -5.15
CA VAL A 368 -30.44 6.37 -6.26
C VAL A 368 -29.19 5.59 -5.80
N PRO A 369 -29.21 4.24 -5.78
CA PRO A 369 -28.12 3.42 -5.26
C PRO A 369 -26.92 3.47 -6.22
N ILE A 370 -26.22 4.59 -6.24
CA ILE A 370 -24.96 4.77 -6.98
C ILE A 370 -23.85 4.27 -6.07
N GLN A 371 -23.14 3.24 -6.52
CA GLN A 371 -21.98 2.75 -5.78
C GLN A 371 -20.76 3.60 -6.13
N ARG A 372 -20.30 4.39 -5.16
CA ARG A 372 -19.09 5.20 -5.25
C ARG A 372 -17.92 4.46 -4.62
N MET A 373 -16.75 4.55 -5.24
CA MET A 373 -15.51 4.01 -4.72
C MET A 373 -14.45 5.11 -4.66
N PHE A 374 -13.90 5.35 -3.48
CA PHE A 374 -12.78 6.27 -3.28
C PHE A 374 -11.53 5.43 -3.00
N LEU A 375 -10.53 5.53 -3.86
CA LEU A 375 -9.24 4.88 -3.70
C LEU A 375 -8.24 5.95 -3.29
N LYS A 376 -7.51 5.72 -2.20
CA LYS A 376 -6.54 6.67 -1.66
C LYS A 376 -5.20 5.99 -1.42
N THR A 377 -4.09 6.64 -1.79
CA THR A 377 -2.75 6.08 -1.60
C THR A 377 -1.70 7.14 -1.29
N LEU A 378 -0.65 6.72 -0.60
CA LEU A 378 0.59 7.45 -0.45
C LEU A 378 1.61 6.90 -1.44
N VAL A 379 2.06 7.72 -2.38
CA VAL A 379 3.02 7.32 -3.40
C VAL A 379 4.42 7.50 -2.84
N ARG A 380 5.04 6.37 -2.52
CA ARG A 380 6.45 6.31 -2.13
C ARG A 380 7.34 6.19 -3.37
N GLN A 381 8.37 7.03 -3.41
CA GLN A 381 9.28 7.18 -4.53
C GLN A 381 10.69 6.86 -4.05
N SER A 382 11.11 5.60 -4.20
CA SER A 382 12.50 5.22 -3.96
C SER A 382 13.36 5.61 -5.16
N THR A 383 14.48 6.26 -4.89
CA THR A 383 15.51 6.63 -5.87
C THR A 383 16.43 5.45 -6.21
N ASN A 384 16.42 4.40 -5.40
CA ASN A 384 17.32 3.26 -5.52
C ASN A 384 16.61 2.00 -6.08
N GLU A 385 17.22 1.33 -7.06
CA GLU A 385 16.62 0.16 -7.72
C GLU A 385 16.59 -1.11 -6.83
N GLY A 386 17.23 -1.09 -5.67
CA GLY A 386 17.42 -2.25 -4.79
C GLY A 386 16.11 -2.96 -4.39
N PHE A 387 15.05 -2.19 -4.11
CA PHE A 387 13.72 -2.72 -3.76
C PHE A 387 12.80 -2.90 -4.99
N ALA A 388 13.14 -2.34 -6.15
CA ALA A 388 12.35 -2.47 -7.37
C ALA A 388 12.31 -3.92 -7.92
N ALA A 389 13.29 -4.76 -7.53
CA ALA A 389 13.35 -6.17 -7.91
C ALA A 389 12.20 -7.02 -7.31
N TYR A 390 11.57 -6.58 -6.21
CA TYR A 390 10.53 -7.35 -5.50
C TYR A 390 9.23 -7.51 -6.27
N GLN A 391 8.89 -6.56 -7.14
CA GLN A 391 7.63 -6.61 -7.90
C GLN A 391 7.72 -7.49 -9.15
N GLY A 392 8.87 -8.14 -9.43
CA GLY A 392 9.02 -8.99 -10.62
C GLY A 392 8.86 -8.24 -11.95
N LEU A 393 8.76 -6.91 -11.91
CA LEU A 393 8.68 -6.02 -13.05
C LEU A 393 10.10 -5.79 -13.60
N ARG A 394 10.76 -6.85 -14.08
CA ARG A 394 12.02 -6.71 -14.80
C ARG A 394 12.07 -7.63 -16.02
N MET A 395 11.93 -7.01 -17.20
CA MET A 395 12.73 -7.28 -18.41
C MET A 395 12.34 -6.46 -19.65
N GLU A 396 11.32 -5.59 -19.62
CA GLU A 396 10.97 -4.76 -20.80
C GLU A 396 11.00 -3.24 -20.59
N ALA A 397 11.19 -2.77 -19.35
CA ALA A 397 11.04 -1.35 -19.05
C ALA A 397 12.28 -0.49 -19.38
N THR A 398 13.46 -1.08 -19.59
CA THR A 398 14.74 -0.35 -19.67
C THR A 398 14.91 0.53 -20.93
N ARG A 399 14.02 0.46 -21.94
CA ARG A 399 14.11 1.28 -23.16
C ARG A 399 13.02 2.35 -23.32
N LEU A 400 11.84 2.20 -22.70
CA LEU A 400 10.81 3.26 -22.66
C LEU A 400 10.97 4.20 -21.45
N GLN A 401 11.76 3.81 -20.45
CA GLN A 401 11.99 4.57 -19.21
C GLN A 401 12.68 5.93 -19.41
N SER A 402 13.38 6.18 -20.51
CA SER A 402 14.12 7.43 -20.74
C SER A 402 13.25 8.61 -21.25
N ALA A 403 12.00 8.33 -21.65
CA ALA A 403 11.10 9.34 -22.23
C ALA A 403 10.13 9.95 -21.20
N THR A 404 9.89 9.29 -20.05
CA THR A 404 8.96 9.77 -19.01
C THR A 404 9.71 10.26 -17.78
N SER A 405 9.19 11.32 -17.16
CA SER A 405 9.73 11.88 -15.92
C SER A 405 9.63 10.89 -14.76
N PHE A 406 10.40 11.13 -13.69
CA PHE A 406 10.37 10.31 -12.49
C PHE A 406 8.98 10.30 -11.85
N THR A 407 8.39 11.49 -11.70
CA THR A 407 7.07 11.70 -11.11
C THR A 407 5.96 11.05 -11.92
N SER A 408 5.95 11.21 -13.25
CA SER A 408 4.93 10.59 -14.09
C SER A 408 5.01 9.07 -14.04
N ARG A 409 6.21 8.51 -13.94
CA ARG A 409 6.42 7.06 -13.84
C ARG A 409 5.86 6.48 -12.55
N SER A 410 6.02 7.16 -11.41
CA SER A 410 5.42 6.73 -10.15
C SER A 410 3.91 6.87 -10.15
N ILE A 411 3.36 7.99 -10.67
CA ILE A 411 1.91 8.21 -10.77
C ILE A 411 1.28 7.13 -11.65
N LEU A 412 1.81 6.91 -12.85
CA LEU A 412 1.28 5.93 -13.79
C LEU A 412 1.30 4.51 -13.21
N ARG A 413 2.38 4.12 -12.52
CA ARG A 413 2.48 2.81 -11.86
C ARG A 413 1.38 2.63 -10.82
N SER A 414 1.17 3.62 -9.95
CA SER A 414 0.14 3.57 -8.92
C SER A 414 -1.26 3.55 -9.51
N LEU A 415 -1.55 4.37 -10.53
CA LEU A 415 -2.86 4.38 -11.22
C LEU A 415 -3.16 3.03 -11.89
N VAL A 416 -2.17 2.39 -12.51
CA VAL A 416 -2.34 1.05 -13.10
C VAL A 416 -2.69 0.02 -12.03
N ALA A 417 -1.99 0.03 -10.89
CA ALA A 417 -2.30 -0.85 -9.76
C ALA A 417 -3.73 -0.60 -9.22
N ALA A 418 -4.13 0.66 -9.06
CA ALA A 418 -5.49 1.01 -8.62
C ALA A 418 -6.57 0.49 -9.58
N MET A 419 -6.36 0.64 -10.89
CA MET A 419 -7.29 0.12 -11.89
C MET A 419 -7.42 -1.40 -11.86
N GLU A 420 -6.34 -2.14 -11.55
CA GLU A 420 -6.41 -3.58 -11.33
C GLU A 420 -7.27 -3.93 -10.10
N GLU A 421 -7.17 -3.16 -9.02
CA GLU A 421 -7.99 -3.37 -7.82
C GLU A 421 -9.48 -3.01 -8.07
N VAL A 422 -9.77 -1.94 -8.81
CA VAL A 422 -11.15 -1.60 -9.22
C VAL A 422 -11.73 -2.71 -10.10
N GLU A 423 -10.95 -3.19 -11.07
CA GLU A 423 -11.34 -4.28 -11.95
C GLU A 423 -11.57 -5.57 -11.17
N LEU A 424 -10.84 -5.86 -10.10
CA LEU A 424 -11.15 -7.03 -9.24
C LEU A 424 -12.42 -6.82 -8.41
N ASN A 425 -12.60 -5.66 -7.80
CA ASN A 425 -13.74 -5.38 -6.93
C ASN A 425 -15.08 -5.34 -7.68
N SER A 426 -15.09 -4.86 -8.94
CA SER A 426 -16.31 -4.83 -9.77
C SER A 426 -16.91 -6.21 -10.04
N HIS A 427 -16.17 -7.30 -9.79
CA HIS A 427 -16.63 -8.67 -10.02
C HIS A 427 -16.99 -9.40 -8.73
N ASN A 428 -16.50 -8.94 -7.56
CA ASN A 428 -16.86 -9.51 -6.25
C ASN A 428 -18.10 -8.84 -5.65
N ALA A 429 -18.29 -7.53 -5.91
CA ALA A 429 -19.49 -6.82 -5.51
C ALA A 429 -20.61 -7.13 -6.51
N THR A 430 -21.83 -7.37 -6.02
CA THR A 430 -23.04 -7.57 -6.84
C THR A 430 -23.41 -6.36 -7.70
N VAL A 431 -22.73 -5.22 -7.53
CA VAL A 431 -22.93 -3.98 -8.27
C VAL A 431 -21.56 -3.41 -8.67
N LYS A 432 -21.41 -3.04 -9.95
CA LYS A 432 -20.23 -2.35 -10.47
C LYS A 432 -20.17 -0.95 -9.85
N SER A 433 -18.99 -0.46 -9.47
CA SER A 433 -18.85 0.95 -9.08
C SER A 433 -19.14 1.84 -10.29
N ASP A 434 -20.17 2.68 -10.17
CA ASP A 434 -20.55 3.61 -11.23
C ASP A 434 -19.63 4.84 -11.27
N HIS A 435 -19.04 5.16 -10.12
CA HIS A 435 -18.19 6.33 -9.95
C HIS A 435 -17.02 6.03 -9.02
N ALA A 436 -15.84 5.84 -9.60
CA ALA A 436 -14.59 5.69 -8.89
C ALA A 436 -13.75 6.98 -8.96
N HIS A 437 -13.18 7.36 -7.81
CA HIS A 437 -12.26 8.49 -7.65
C HIS A 437 -10.94 7.98 -7.09
N MET A 438 -9.82 8.37 -7.68
CA MET A 438 -8.48 7.97 -7.23
C MET A 438 -7.70 9.17 -6.71
N TYR A 439 -7.21 9.12 -5.47
CA TYR A 439 -6.41 10.16 -4.84
C TYR A 439 -5.02 9.63 -4.52
N LEU A 440 -4.00 10.38 -4.92
CA LEU A 440 -2.59 10.04 -4.70
C LEU A 440 -1.91 11.20 -4.01
N CYS A 441 -1.25 10.95 -2.87
CA CYS A 441 -0.34 11.93 -2.26
C CYS A 441 1.09 11.45 -2.44
N ILE A 442 1.91 12.22 -3.17
CA ILE A 442 3.34 11.98 -3.27
C ILE A 442 4.00 12.50 -2.00
N LEU A 443 4.64 11.60 -1.24
CA LEU A 443 5.29 11.96 0.03
C LEU A 443 6.65 12.60 -0.18
N HIS A 444 7.37 12.20 -1.22
CA HIS A 444 8.68 12.76 -1.54
C HIS A 444 8.53 14.18 -2.08
N GLU A 445 9.33 15.11 -1.58
CA GLU A 445 9.40 16.46 -2.13
C GLU A 445 9.95 16.42 -3.55
N GLN A 446 9.23 17.01 -4.50
CA GLN A 446 9.59 17.02 -5.92
C GLN A 446 10.45 18.24 -6.24
N ARG A 447 11.48 18.03 -7.03
CA ARG A 447 12.21 19.09 -7.73
C ARG A 447 11.69 19.21 -9.15
N ILE A 448 11.97 20.34 -9.80
CA ILE A 448 11.60 20.55 -11.22
C ILE A 448 12.19 19.46 -12.11
N ASP A 449 13.42 19.02 -11.81
CA ASP A 449 14.09 17.93 -12.53
C ASP A 449 13.34 16.59 -12.43
N ASP A 450 12.59 16.34 -11.36
CA ASP A 450 11.79 15.11 -11.21
C ASP A 450 10.56 15.13 -12.12
N LEU A 451 10.08 16.33 -12.46
CA LEU A 451 8.95 16.56 -13.36
C LEU A 451 9.32 16.53 -14.84
N VAL A 452 10.60 16.46 -15.19
CA VAL A 452 11.02 16.39 -16.60
C VAL A 452 11.74 15.09 -16.91
N PRO A 453 11.63 14.57 -18.14
CA PRO A 453 12.45 13.43 -18.54
C PRO A 453 13.94 13.79 -18.41
N TYR A 454 14.77 12.84 -17.97
CA TYR A 454 16.22 13.05 -17.75
C TYR A 454 16.97 13.60 -18.98
N THR A 455 16.41 13.44 -20.19
CA THR A 455 16.96 13.95 -21.44
C THR A 455 16.71 15.44 -21.69
N LYS A 456 15.80 16.07 -20.94
CA LYS A 456 15.46 17.50 -21.04
C LYS A 456 16.00 18.23 -19.80
N ARG A 457 16.96 19.14 -19.98
CA ARG A 457 17.29 20.17 -18.98
C ARG A 457 16.42 21.38 -19.25
N VAL A 458 15.74 21.89 -18.22
CA VAL A 458 14.94 23.10 -18.32
C VAL A 458 15.58 24.15 -17.43
N GLU A 459 16.18 25.18 -18.04
CA GLU A 459 16.56 26.39 -17.32
C GLU A 459 15.31 27.28 -17.29
N ILE A 460 14.73 27.46 -16.10
CA ILE A 460 13.54 28.25 -15.88
C ILE A 460 13.95 29.54 -15.18
N ASP A 461 13.47 30.68 -15.68
CA ASP A 461 13.66 31.97 -15.04
C ASP A 461 12.89 32.00 -13.70
N ALA A 462 13.50 32.54 -12.66
CA ALA A 462 12.95 32.52 -11.30
C ALA A 462 11.58 33.23 -11.20
N ASP A 463 11.36 34.24 -12.06
CA ASP A 463 10.11 35.01 -12.12
C ASP A 463 8.98 34.30 -12.89
N GLN A 464 9.26 33.19 -13.59
CA GLN A 464 8.28 32.40 -14.36
C GLN A 464 8.14 30.96 -13.86
N GLU A 465 8.75 30.64 -12.72
CA GLU A 465 8.84 29.29 -12.22
C GLU A 465 7.47 28.65 -11.94
N GLU A 466 6.54 29.39 -11.32
CA GLU A 466 5.19 28.92 -11.03
C GLU A 466 4.43 28.57 -12.33
N ALA A 467 4.48 29.45 -13.33
CA ALA A 467 3.81 29.23 -14.62
C ALA A 467 4.41 28.04 -15.37
N ALA A 468 5.73 27.86 -15.30
CA ALA A 468 6.42 26.75 -15.92
C ALA A 468 6.06 25.41 -15.24
N VAL A 469 6.08 25.36 -13.90
CA VAL A 469 5.65 24.17 -13.13
C VAL A 469 4.19 23.83 -13.42
N HIS A 470 3.30 24.83 -13.44
CA HIS A 470 1.90 24.64 -13.82
C HIS A 470 1.79 23.98 -15.21
N SER A 471 2.49 24.53 -16.22
CA SER A 471 2.47 23.98 -17.58
C SER A 471 3.02 22.55 -17.65
N ILE A 472 4.11 22.25 -16.93
CA ILE A 472 4.71 20.91 -16.91
C ILE A 472 3.76 19.89 -16.28
N LEU A 473 3.16 20.22 -15.14
CA LEU A 473 2.19 19.34 -14.46
C LEU A 473 0.96 19.09 -15.32
N GLU A 474 0.47 20.12 -16.01
CA GLU A 474 -0.68 20.01 -16.91
C GLU A 474 -0.37 19.13 -18.13
N GLU A 475 0.82 19.25 -18.72
CA GLU A 475 1.28 18.39 -19.82
C GLU A 475 1.43 16.93 -19.37
N GLN A 476 2.09 16.69 -18.24
CA GLN A 476 2.24 15.35 -17.67
C GLN A 476 0.89 14.68 -17.41
N ALA A 477 -0.06 15.42 -16.82
CA ALA A 477 -1.39 14.93 -16.55
C ALA A 477 -2.12 14.47 -17.82
N ARG A 478 -1.99 15.23 -18.91
CA ARG A 478 -2.55 14.87 -20.23
C ARG A 478 -1.86 13.65 -20.83
N GLU A 479 -0.53 13.55 -20.74
CA GLU A 479 0.22 12.41 -21.26
C GLU A 479 -0.14 11.12 -20.51
N ILE A 480 -0.19 11.17 -19.18
CA ILE A 480 -0.66 10.07 -18.34
C ILE A 480 -2.09 9.70 -18.75
N HIS A 481 -3.01 10.66 -18.82
CA HIS A 481 -4.40 10.39 -19.23
C HIS A 481 -4.49 9.78 -20.64
N ALA A 482 -3.67 10.20 -21.60
CA ALA A 482 -3.65 9.59 -22.93
C ALA A 482 -3.30 8.10 -22.89
N SER A 483 -2.49 7.67 -21.91
CA SER A 483 -2.10 6.26 -21.75
C SER A 483 -3.14 5.39 -21.04
N VAL A 484 -3.91 5.94 -20.08
CA VAL A 484 -4.82 5.15 -19.21
C VAL A 484 -6.29 5.56 -19.27
N GLY A 485 -6.63 6.67 -19.89
CA GLY A 485 -7.95 7.31 -19.84
C GLY A 485 -9.09 6.42 -20.36
N VAL A 486 -8.85 5.68 -21.44
CA VAL A 486 -9.83 4.74 -22.02
C VAL A 486 -10.13 3.60 -21.04
N ARG A 487 -9.08 3.07 -20.38
CA ARG A 487 -9.22 2.02 -19.37
C ARG A 487 -9.95 2.54 -18.15
N MET A 488 -9.60 3.73 -17.67
CA MET A 488 -10.29 4.42 -16.58
C MET A 488 -11.80 4.56 -16.86
N HIS A 489 -12.16 5.04 -18.05
CA HIS A 489 -13.56 5.25 -18.43
C HIS A 489 -14.34 3.94 -18.44
N ARG A 490 -13.76 2.85 -18.97
CA ARG A 490 -14.37 1.51 -18.96
C ARG A 490 -14.65 1.01 -17.55
N LEU A 491 -13.75 1.31 -16.61
CA LEU A 491 -13.82 0.91 -15.20
C LEU A 491 -14.69 1.83 -14.34
N GLY A 492 -15.25 2.92 -14.91
CA GLY A 492 -16.04 3.89 -14.15
C GLY A 492 -15.19 4.84 -13.30
N VAL A 493 -13.89 4.98 -13.60
CA VAL A 493 -13.01 5.96 -12.95
C VAL A 493 -13.22 7.32 -13.62
N CYS A 494 -13.93 8.19 -12.90
CA CYS A 494 -14.36 9.50 -13.40
C CYS A 494 -13.32 10.59 -13.15
N GLU A 495 -12.51 10.44 -12.11
CA GLU A 495 -11.57 11.47 -11.69
C GLU A 495 -10.37 10.86 -10.97
N TRP A 496 -9.19 11.42 -11.21
CA TRP A 496 -8.02 11.17 -10.39
C TRP A 496 -7.34 12.48 -9.99
N GLU A 497 -6.81 12.49 -8.78
CA GLU A 497 -6.22 13.65 -8.14
C GLU A 497 -4.82 13.28 -7.61
N VAL A 498 -3.85 14.16 -7.84
CA VAL A 498 -2.51 14.07 -7.27
C VAL A 498 -2.21 15.31 -6.44
N ARG A 499 -1.75 15.08 -5.21
CA ARG A 499 -1.13 16.08 -4.35
C ARG A 499 0.37 15.81 -4.26
N LEU A 500 1.19 16.83 -4.46
CA LEU A 500 2.65 16.74 -4.35
C LEU A 500 3.21 18.02 -3.73
N TRP A 501 4.40 17.95 -3.13
CA TRP A 501 5.12 19.13 -2.65
C TRP A 501 6.24 19.45 -3.62
N MET A 502 6.36 20.71 -4.05
CA MET A 502 7.49 21.21 -4.83
C MET A 502 8.50 21.87 -3.90
N ALA A 503 9.72 21.35 -3.87
CA ALA A 503 10.86 21.98 -3.21
C ALA A 503 11.60 22.85 -4.22
N SER A 504 11.41 24.16 -4.11
CA SER A 504 12.14 25.15 -4.89
C SER A 504 12.60 26.33 -4.02
N SER A 505 13.66 27.00 -4.44
CA SER A 505 14.06 28.31 -3.91
C SER A 505 13.19 29.48 -4.39
N GLY A 506 12.40 29.30 -5.46
CA GLY A 506 11.63 30.36 -6.09
C GLY A 506 10.13 30.33 -5.77
N GLN A 507 9.31 30.85 -6.69
CA GLN A 507 7.87 31.04 -6.48
C GLN A 507 7.08 29.74 -6.49
N ALA A 508 7.60 28.67 -7.08
CA ALA A 508 6.88 27.40 -7.19
C ALA A 508 6.90 26.55 -5.91
N ASN A 509 7.63 26.96 -4.86
CA ASN A 509 7.77 26.20 -3.62
C ASN A 509 6.43 26.06 -2.88
N GLY A 510 6.02 24.83 -2.57
CA GLY A 510 4.79 24.57 -1.82
C GLY A 510 4.02 23.35 -2.30
N ALA A 511 2.82 23.14 -1.76
CA ALA A 511 1.95 22.04 -2.16
C ALA A 511 1.31 22.35 -3.52
N TRP A 512 1.24 21.39 -4.42
CA TRP A 512 0.51 21.47 -5.69
C TRP A 512 -0.54 20.38 -5.74
N ARG A 513 -1.66 20.66 -6.40
CA ARG A 513 -2.75 19.70 -6.60
C ARG A 513 -3.16 19.70 -8.07
N VAL A 514 -3.20 18.51 -8.66
CA VAL A 514 -3.59 18.28 -10.04
C VAL A 514 -4.82 17.38 -10.04
N ILE A 515 -5.92 17.87 -10.58
CA ILE A 515 -7.18 17.13 -10.70
C ILE A 515 -7.42 16.87 -12.18
N VAL A 516 -7.70 15.62 -12.53
CA VAL A 516 -7.96 15.19 -13.90
C VAL A 516 -9.31 14.51 -13.97
N THR A 517 -10.27 15.18 -14.59
CA THR A 517 -11.61 14.65 -14.80
C THR A 517 -11.67 13.96 -16.16
N ASN A 518 -12.04 12.69 -16.16
CA ASN A 518 -12.18 11.85 -17.34
C ASN A 518 -13.58 11.96 -17.95
N VAL A 519 -13.70 12.67 -19.08
CA VAL A 519 -15.00 12.98 -19.69
C VAL A 519 -15.48 11.84 -20.60
N THR A 520 -14.60 11.33 -21.47
CA THR A 520 -14.98 10.35 -22.53
C THR A 520 -14.01 9.18 -22.68
N GLY A 521 -13.04 9.05 -21.76
CA GLY A 521 -11.91 8.14 -21.89
C GLY A 521 -10.79 8.65 -22.80
N HIS A 522 -11.12 9.42 -23.84
CA HIS A 522 -10.14 10.00 -24.76
C HIS A 522 -9.84 11.47 -24.44
N THR A 523 -10.81 12.17 -23.84
CA THR A 523 -10.68 13.56 -23.43
C THR A 523 -10.71 13.69 -21.92
N CYS A 524 -9.86 14.58 -21.39
CA CYS A 524 -9.88 14.98 -19.98
C CYS A 524 -9.94 16.50 -19.85
N VAL A 525 -10.37 16.93 -18.66
CA VAL A 525 -10.16 18.29 -18.16
C VAL A 525 -9.10 18.19 -17.08
N VAL A 526 -8.05 19.01 -17.18
CA VAL A 526 -6.99 19.09 -16.18
C VAL A 526 -7.11 20.42 -15.45
N HIS A 527 -7.10 20.38 -14.13
CA HIS A 527 -7.07 21.55 -13.28
C HIS A 527 -5.86 21.45 -12.36
N VAL A 528 -4.92 22.37 -12.51
CA VAL A 528 -3.75 22.49 -11.65
C VAL A 528 -3.99 23.65 -10.72
N SER A 529 -3.98 23.39 -9.42
CA SER A 529 -4.10 24.42 -8.39
C SER A 529 -2.85 24.45 -7.54
N TYR A 530 -2.36 25.66 -7.33
CA TYR A 530 -1.39 26.01 -6.31
C TYR A 530 -2.17 26.72 -5.19
N PRO A 531 -2.17 26.21 -3.94
CA PRO A 531 -2.75 26.92 -2.80
C PRO A 531 -1.97 28.22 -2.64
N ILE A 532 -2.65 29.32 -2.94
CA ILE A 532 -2.12 30.67 -2.81
C ILE A 532 -1.78 30.92 -1.34
N ARG A 533 -0.61 31.54 -1.12
CA ARG A 533 -0.06 31.98 0.16
C ARG A 533 -1.04 32.68 1.10
#